data_AF-A0A842UXM2-F1
#
_entry.id   AF-A0A842UXM2-F1
#
_cell.length_a   1.000
_cell.length_b   1.000
_cell.length_c   1.000
_cell.angle_alpha   90.00
_cell.angle_beta   90.00
_cell.angle_gamma   90.00
#
_symmetry.space_group_name_H-M   'P 1'
#
loop_
_entity.id
_entity.type
_entity.pdbx_description
1 polymer ?
#
loop_
_entity_poly.entity_id
_entity_poly.type
_entity_poly.pdbx_seq_one_letter_code
_entity_poly.pdbx_strand_id
1 'polypeptide(L)' 'MPHQCVRCNKFYDDGADEILKGCSCGGKLFFYIKKSKLEQAKNVTKKLTDEQKEEIEMDV' A
#
# COMPACT_ATOMS: atom_id res chain seq x y z
N MET A 1 -10.16 -3.54 -4.77
CA MET A 1 -8.89 -3.60 -4.03
C MET A 1 -7.86 -2.65 -4.61
N PRO A 2 -8.10 -1.33 -4.70
CA PRO A 2 -7.10 -0.44 -5.26
C PRO A 2 -6.10 0.07 -4.23
N HIS A 3 -6.30 -0.16 -2.92
CA HIS A 3 -5.42 0.41 -1.90
C HIS A 3 -4.48 -0.66 -1.36
N GLN A 4 -3.17 -0.44 -1.41
CA GLN A 4 -2.18 -1.35 -0.87
C GLN A 4 -1.36 -0.65 0.22
N CYS A 5 -1.31 -1.24 1.42
CA CYS A 5 -0.48 -0.73 2.50
C CYS A 5 1.01 -0.76 2.09
N VAL A 6 1.67 0.40 2.19
CA VAL A 6 3.11 0.55 1.84
C VAL A 6 3.98 -0.38 2.69
N ARG A 7 3.64 -0.53 3.98
CA ARG A 7 4.43 -1.26 4.97
C ARG A 7 4.31 -2.79 4.85
N CYS A 8 3.08 -3.30 4.85
CA CYS A 8 2.83 -4.75 4.90
C CYS A 8 2.30 -5.35 3.58
N ASN A 9 2.13 -4.55 2.53
CA ASN A 9 1.63 -4.97 1.22
C ASN A 9 0.20 -5.56 1.21
N LYS A 10 -0.57 -5.38 2.29
CA LYS A 10 -1.96 -5.84 2.35
C LYS A 10 -2.85 -4.95 1.48
N PHE A 11 -3.72 -5.58 0.72
CA PHE A 11 -4.67 -4.91 -0.17
C PHE A 11 -6.02 -4.70 0.51
N TYR A 12 -6.64 -3.56 0.21
CA TYR A 12 -7.94 -3.14 0.71
C TYR A 12 -8.81 -2.63 -0.44
N ASP A 13 -10.12 -2.90 -0.33
CA ASP A 13 -11.14 -2.41 -1.27
C ASP A 13 -11.45 -0.93 -1.08
N ASP A 14 -12.08 -0.32 -2.07
CA ASP A 14 -12.58 1.05 -1.94
C ASP A 14 -13.58 1.11 -0.79
N GLY A 15 -13.40 2.09 0.11
CA GLY A 15 -14.26 2.26 1.28
C GLY A 15 -13.93 1.34 2.46
N ALA A 16 -12.82 0.59 2.42
CA ALA A 16 -12.33 -0.13 3.58
C ALA A 16 -12.02 0.85 4.74
N ASP A 17 -12.45 0.47 5.94
CA ASP A 17 -12.29 1.28 7.15
C ASP A 17 -10.80 1.49 7.50
N GLU A 18 -9.95 0.53 7.16
CA GLU A 18 -8.50 0.59 7.30
C GLU A 18 -7.85 1.73 6.49
N ILE A 19 -8.50 2.24 5.44
CA ILE A 19 -8.00 3.41 4.69
C ILE A 19 -8.10 4.67 5.54
N LEU A 20 -9.13 4.77 6.38
CA LEU A 20 -9.37 5.91 7.26
C LEU A 20 -8.70 5.74 8.63
N LYS A 21 -8.76 4.53 9.21
CA LYS A 21 -8.24 4.23 10.54
C LYS A 21 -6.78 3.78 10.55
N GLY A 22 -6.24 3.42 9.39
CA GLY A 22 -4.91 2.83 9.24
C GLY A 22 -4.95 1.31 9.16
N CYS A 23 -3.90 0.74 8.57
CA CYS A 23 -3.74 -0.69 8.40
C CYS A 23 -3.53 -1.37 9.75
N SER A 24 -3.95 -2.64 9.88
CA SER A 24 -3.75 -3.46 11.07
C SER A 24 -2.28 -3.68 11.48
N CYS A 25 -1.32 -3.31 10.62
CA CYS A 25 0.12 -3.34 10.92
C CYS A 25 0.66 -2.01 11.47
N GLY A 26 -0.21 -1.01 11.68
CA GLY A 26 0.15 0.34 12.12
C GLY A 26 0.51 1.31 10.98
N GLY A 27 0.63 0.84 9.73
CA GLY A 27 0.90 1.68 8.57
C GLY A 27 -0.30 2.56 8.20
N LYS A 28 -0.04 3.84 7.87
CA LYS A 28 -1.09 4.81 7.49
C LYS A 28 -1.03 5.22 6.01
N LEU A 29 0.03 4.85 5.31
CA LEU A 29 0.22 5.15 3.89
C LEU A 29 -0.20 3.98 3.01
N PHE A 30 -0.88 4.31 1.92
CA PHE A 30 -1.40 3.35 0.97
C PHE A 30 -1.10 3.79 -0.46
N PHE A 31 -0.63 2.85 -1.28
CA PHE A 31 -0.59 3.04 -2.72
C PHE A 31 -1.98 2.89 -3.31
N TYR A 32 -2.38 3.86 -4.13
CA TYR A 32 -3.55 3.73 -4.99
C TYR A 32 -3.18 3.08 -6.33
N ILE A 33 -3.82 1.95 -6.62
CA ILE A 33 -3.59 1.11 -7.78
C ILE A 33 -4.85 1.14 -8.64
N LYS A 34 -4.72 1.74 -9.83
CA LYS A 34 -5.78 1.70 -10.83
C LYS A 34 -6.08 0.24 -11.21
N LYS A 35 -7.36 -0.12 -11.29
CA LYS A 35 -7.82 -1.49 -11.60
C LYS A 35 -7.20 -2.05 -12.90
N SER A 36 -7.00 -1.21 -13.91
CA SER A 36 -6.36 -1.57 -15.18
C SER A 36 -4.87 -1.94 -15.06
N LYS A 37 -4.22 -1.60 -13.94
CA LYS A 37 -2.80 -1.90 -13.67
C LYS A 37 -2.61 -2.83 -12.48
N LEU A 38 -3.66 -3.49 -12.00
CA LEU A 38 -3.59 -4.37 -10.80
C LEU A 38 -2.55 -5.48 -10.95
N GLU A 39 -2.49 -6.13 -12.11
CA GLU A 39 -1.53 -7.22 -12.36
C GLU A 39 -0.07 -6.72 -12.41
N GLN A 40 0.16 -5.54 -12.99
CA GLN A 40 1.48 -4.92 -13.00
C GLN A 40 1.90 -4.45 -11.61
N ALA A 41 0.97 -3.86 -10.84
CA ALA A 41 1.25 -3.34 -9.51
C ALA A 41 1.65 -4.45 -8.52
N LYS A 42 1.02 -5.63 -8.58
CA LYS A 42 1.41 -6.80 -7.78
C LYS A 42 2.88 -7.19 -7.98
N ASN A 43 3.42 -6.99 -9.18
CA ASN A 43 4.82 -7.29 -9.50
C ASN A 43 5.79 -6.18 -9.08
N VAL A 44 5.34 -4.92 -9.05
CA VAL A 44 6.17 -3.77 -8.64
C VAL A 44 6.33 -3.73 -7.13
N THR A 45 5.24 -3.87 -6.36
CA THR A 45 5.33 -3.78 -4.90
C THR A 45 6.06 -4.95 -4.24
N LYS A 46 6.15 -6.10 -4.93
CA LYS A 46 7.01 -7.21 -4.48
C LYS A 46 8.51 -6.90 -4.52
N LYS A 47 8.92 -5.84 -5.22
CA LYS A 47 10.33 -5.49 -5.44
C LYS A 47 10.85 -4.38 -4.53
N LEU A 48 10.00 -3.75 -3.72
CA LEU A 48 10.43 -2.70 -2.79
C LEU A 48 11.16 -3.33 -1.61
N THR A 49 12.37 -2.85 -1.32
CA THR A 49 13.10 -3.20 -0.10
C THR A 49 12.46 -2.53 1.12
N ASP A 50 12.77 -3.00 2.32
CA ASP A 50 12.24 -2.39 3.54
C ASP A 50 12.78 -0.96 3.75
N GLU A 51 14.03 -0.71 3.37
CA GLU A 51 14.64 0.64 3.39
C GLU A 51 13.84 1.62 2.50
N GLN A 52 13.48 1.20 1.28
CA GLN A 52 12.67 2.02 0.38
C GLN A 52 11.28 2.31 0.93
N LYS A 53 10.69 1.38 1.69
CA LYS A 53 9.39 1.62 2.33
C LYS A 53 9.52 2.61 3.48
N GLU A 54 10.60 2.52 4.26
CA GLU A 54 10.87 3.45 5.35
C GLU A 54 11.10 4.87 4.83
N GLU A 55 11.86 5.03 3.74
CA GLU A 55 12.03 6.33 3.08
C GLU A 55 10.69 6.94 2.66
N ILE A 56 9.81 6.14 2.05
CA ILE A 56 8.45 6.58 1.65
C ILE A 56 7.60 6.97 2.88
N GLU A 57 7.75 6.26 4.00
CA GLU A 57 7.04 6.59 5.24
C GLU A 57 7.58 7.86 5.92
N MET A 58 8.84 8.24 5.66
CA MET A 58 9.49 9.43 6.24
C MET A 58 9.31 10.72 5.42
N ASP A 59 9.11 10.61 4.11
CA ASP A 59 9.00 11.74 3.17
C ASP A 59 7.61 12.44 3.15
N VAL A 60 6.72 12.12 4.09
CA VAL A 60 5.32 12.62 4.16
C VAL A 60 5.12 13.64 5.27
#